data_AF-A0A5N9AFU7-F1
#
_entry.id   AF-A0A5N9AFU7-F1
#
_cell.length_a   1.000
_cell.length_b   1.000
_cell.length_c   1.000
_cell.angle_alpha   90.00
_cell.angle_beta   90.00
_cell.angle_gamma   90.00
#
_symmetry.space_group_name_H-M   'P 1'
#
loop_
_entity.id
_entity.type
_entity.pdbx_description
1 polymer ?
#
loop_
_entity_poly.entity_id
_entity_poly.type
_entity_poly.pdbx_seq_one_letter_code
_entity_poly.pdbx_strand_id
1 'polypeptide(L)'
;MDKQIEEALQNQDIQNIMNKAAGSFRSQLNDDEIHTCKLNALWKAFTNWDEKKGSKFTTYLYSGVRIECIREVKFNKRKHQPLHSNLPDESDHFFSIELMDEIDKCSNSDLILDRMDNMTIKEIAKKHGCNRETIRRKVKKSVQQLAKRME
;
A
#
# COMPACT_ATOMS: atom_id res chain seq x y z
N MET A 1 22.63 15.43 27.17
CA MET A 1 21.58 15.06 26.21
C MET A 1 21.67 13.57 25.92
N ASP A 2 22.84 13.08 25.51
CA ASP A 2 23.07 11.64 25.30
C ASP A 2 22.77 10.77 26.53
N LYS A 3 23.24 11.18 27.72
CA LYS A 3 22.92 10.49 28.98
C LYS A 3 21.42 10.37 29.28
N GLN A 4 20.65 11.43 29.01
CA GLN A 4 19.20 11.42 29.26
C GLN A 4 18.47 10.49 28.28
N ILE A 5 18.99 10.35 27.06
CA ILE A 5 18.47 9.43 26.05
C ILE A 5 18.82 8.00 26.41
N GLU A 6 20.06 7.73 26.85
CA GLU A 6 20.48 6.42 27.34
C GLU A 6 19.63 5.98 28.55
N GLU A 7 19.41 6.86 29.52
CA GLU A 7 18.52 6.62 30.67
C GLU A 7 17.07 6.36 30.22
N ALA A 8 16.56 7.12 29.25
CA ALA A 8 15.22 6.92 28.72
C ALA A 8 15.07 5.62 27.92
N LEU A 9 16.14 5.17 27.25
CA LEU A 9 16.18 3.88 26.56
C LEU A 9 16.22 2.70 27.52
N GLN A 10 16.79 2.88 28.71
CA GLN A 10 16.75 1.87 29.79
C GLN A 10 15.40 1.84 30.52
N ASN A 11 14.60 2.90 30.42
CA ASN A 11 13.29 2.96 31.06
C ASN A 11 12.23 2.12 30.31
N GLN A 12 11.73 1.09 31.00
CA GLN A 12 10.76 0.15 30.43
C GLN A 12 9.42 0.80 30.04
N ASP A 13 8.97 1.83 30.77
CA ASP A 13 7.69 2.49 30.47
C ASP A 13 7.77 3.28 29.15
N ILE A 14 8.87 4.00 28.96
CA ILE A 14 9.14 4.76 27.74
C ILE A 14 9.25 3.79 26.55
N GLN A 15 9.98 2.68 26.72
CA GLN A 15 10.07 1.62 25.72
C GLN A 15 8.70 1.03 25.37
N ASN A 16 7.87 0.74 26.37
CA ASN A 16 6.52 0.21 26.17
C ASN A 16 5.63 1.18 25.38
N ILE A 17 5.71 2.48 25.67
CA ILE A 17 4.98 3.53 24.94
C ILE A 17 5.45 3.61 23.48
N MET A 18 6.76 3.64 23.25
CA MET A 18 7.33 3.68 21.90
C MET A 18 6.98 2.43 21.09
N ASN A 19 7.05 1.25 21.72
CA ASN A 19 6.64 -0.02 21.11
C ASN A 19 5.15 -0.04 20.77
N LYS A 20 4.30 0.47 21.66
CA LYS A 20 2.85 0.56 21.43
C LYS A 20 2.52 1.53 20.28
N ALA A 21 3.22 2.67 20.21
CA ALA A 21 3.05 3.65 19.14
C ALA A 21 3.46 3.10 17.78
N ALA A 22 4.60 2.42 17.71
CA ALA A 22 5.15 1.87 16.48
C ALA A 22 4.48 0.55 16.04
N GLY A 23 3.76 -0.13 16.93
CA GLY A 23 3.21 -1.47 16.68
C GLY A 23 2.31 -1.57 15.43
N SER A 24 1.55 -0.52 15.11
CA SER A 24 0.70 -0.50 13.91
C SER A 24 1.47 -0.41 12.59
N PHE A 25 2.77 -0.13 12.63
CA PHE A 25 3.62 0.06 11.45
C PHE A 25 4.51 -1.16 11.14
N ARG A 26 4.47 -2.22 11.95
CA ARG A 26 5.25 -3.46 11.74
C ARG A 26 4.95 -4.20 10.44
N SER A 27 3.79 -3.95 9.83
CA SER A 27 3.44 -4.50 8.51
C SER A 27 3.98 -3.67 7.33
N GLN A 28 4.47 -2.45 7.58
CA GLN A 28 4.87 -1.48 6.56
C GLN A 28 6.33 -1.05 6.66
N LEU A 29 6.96 -1.21 7.82
CA LEU A 29 8.34 -0.85 8.10
C LEU A 29 9.07 -2.06 8.69
N ASN A 30 10.36 -2.18 8.39
CA ASN A 30 11.22 -3.18 9.01
C ASN A 30 11.59 -2.78 10.45
N ASP A 31 12.18 -3.71 11.20
CA ASP A 31 12.49 -3.50 12.61
C ASP A 31 13.53 -2.38 12.84
N ASP A 32 14.50 -2.23 11.94
CA ASP A 32 15.55 -1.20 12.02
C ASP A 32 15.00 0.22 11.73
N GLU A 33 14.09 0.34 10.76
CA GLU A 33 13.36 1.55 10.41
C GLU A 33 12.48 1.97 11.59
N ILE A 34 11.80 1.02 12.22
CA ILE A 34 11.02 1.25 13.43
C ILE A 34 11.92 1.71 14.58
N HIS A 35 13.07 1.07 14.78
CA HIS A 35 14.02 1.48 15.81
C HIS A 35 14.52 2.92 15.59
N THR A 36 14.86 3.24 14.34
CA THR A 36 15.28 4.58 13.92
C THR A 36 14.18 5.63 14.16
N CYS A 37 12.92 5.32 13.83
CA CYS A 37 11.78 6.19 14.10
C CYS A 37 11.62 6.49 15.58
N LYS A 38 11.80 5.48 16.45
CA LYS A 38 11.70 5.65 17.91
C LYS A 38 12.81 6.56 18.43
N LEU A 39 14.05 6.34 18.02
CA LEU A 39 15.19 7.17 18.43
C LEU A 39 15.02 8.63 17.99
N ASN A 40 14.63 8.86 16.73
CA ASN A 40 14.40 10.19 16.20
C ASN A 40 13.27 10.92 16.95
N ALA A 41 12.18 10.20 17.24
CA ALA A 41 11.07 10.75 18.01
C ALA A 41 11.46 11.08 19.45
N LEU A 42 12.26 10.23 20.10
CA LEU A 42 12.75 10.43 21.45
C LEU A 42 13.66 11.67 21.54
N TRP A 43 14.60 11.81 20.61
CA TRP A 43 15.45 13.00 20.49
C TRP A 43 14.62 14.28 20.31
N LYS A 44 13.63 14.25 19.40
CA LYS A 44 12.72 15.39 19.15
C LYS A 44 11.84 15.72 20.35
N ALA A 45 11.43 14.71 21.11
CA ALA A 45 10.66 14.88 22.32
C ALA A 45 11.45 15.60 23.41
N PHE A 46 12.69 15.18 23.67
CA PHE A 46 13.51 15.86 24.69
C PHE A 46 13.90 17.29 24.32
N THR A 47 14.09 17.57 23.04
CA THR A 47 14.49 18.90 22.58
C THR A 47 13.35 19.90 22.51
N ASN A 48 12.13 19.46 22.18
CA ASN A 48 11.02 20.37 21.86
C ASN A 48 9.83 20.29 22.83
N TRP A 49 9.81 19.32 23.75
CA TRP A 49 8.73 19.22 24.71
C TRP A 49 8.79 20.36 25.71
N ASP A 50 7.66 21.03 25.90
CA ASP A 50 7.48 22.13 26.82
C ASP A 50 6.27 21.82 27.70
N GLU A 51 6.49 21.80 29.01
CA GLU A 51 5.47 21.52 30.01
C GLU A 51 4.33 22.56 29.99
N LYS A 52 4.62 23.81 29.58
CA LYS A 52 3.63 24.88 29.48
C LYS A 52 2.53 24.62 28.47
N LYS A 53 2.77 23.70 27.52
CA LYS A 53 1.79 23.33 26.48
C LYS A 53 0.76 22.31 26.96
N GLY A 54 0.78 21.91 28.23
CA GLY A 54 -0.29 21.15 28.88
C GLY A 54 -0.39 19.67 28.49
N SER A 55 0.65 19.10 27.86
CA SER A 55 0.67 17.68 27.48
C SER A 55 1.75 16.93 28.25
N LYS A 56 1.42 15.73 28.77
CA LYS A 56 2.40 14.85 29.40
C LYS A 56 3.46 14.43 28.37
N PHE A 57 4.72 14.34 28.81
CA PHE A 57 5.85 13.92 27.95
C PHE A 57 5.57 12.61 27.21
N THR A 58 4.99 11.62 27.89
CA THR A 58 4.63 10.31 27.32
C THR A 58 3.61 10.42 26.19
N THR A 59 2.63 11.32 26.32
CA THR A 59 1.65 11.60 25.26
C THR A 59 2.31 12.28 24.06
N TYR A 60 3.19 13.25 24.33
CA TYR A 60 3.95 13.92 23.28
C TYR A 60 4.84 12.93 22.52
N LEU A 61 5.58 12.08 23.24
CA LEU A 61 6.43 11.04 22.67
C LEU A 61 5.62 10.04 21.82
N TYR A 62 4.48 9.55 22.33
CA TYR A 62 3.62 8.62 21.59
C TYR A 62 3.20 9.22 20.23
N SER A 63 2.79 10.49 20.23
CA SER A 63 2.42 11.20 19.01
C SER A 63 3.63 11.40 18.07
N GLY A 64 4.80 11.74 18.62
CA GLY A 64 6.04 11.93 17.87
C GLY A 64 6.48 10.65 17.16
N VAL A 65 6.45 9.50 17.84
CA VAL A 65 6.79 8.20 17.23
C VAL A 65 5.87 7.89 16.05
N ARG A 66 4.56 8.11 16.19
CA ARG A 66 3.61 7.90 15.08
C ARG A 66 3.91 8.81 13.89
N ILE A 67 4.23 10.08 14.15
CA ILE A 67 4.56 11.04 13.08
C ILE A 67 5.82 10.60 12.32
N GLU A 68 6.87 10.19 13.04
CA GLU A 68 8.10 9.70 12.41
C GLU A 68 7.84 8.43 11.60
N CYS A 69 7.10 7.44 12.14
CA CYS A 69 6.75 6.23 11.39
C CYS A 69 5.91 6.54 10.14
N ILE A 70 4.94 7.46 10.21
CA ILE A 70 4.15 7.86 9.04
C ILE A 70 5.03 8.52 7.99
N ARG A 71 6.00 9.35 8.41
CA ARG A 71 6.95 10.00 7.50
C ARG A 71 7.80 8.94 6.79
N GLU A 72 8.30 7.95 7.51
CA GLU A 72 9.11 6.87 6.94
C GLU A 72 8.31 6.01 5.97
N VAL A 73 7.08 5.64 6.32
CA VAL A 73 6.16 4.93 5.41
C VAL A 73 5.94 5.71 4.11
N LYS A 74 5.72 7.03 4.21
CA LYS A 74 5.58 7.88 3.03
C LYS A 74 6.86 7.94 2.20
N PHE A 75 8.02 7.96 2.85
CA PHE A 75 9.32 7.93 2.17
C PHE A 75 9.56 6.62 1.43
N ASN A 76 9.30 5.48 2.07
CA ASN A 76 9.41 4.17 1.43
C ASN A 76 8.45 4.01 0.24
N LYS A 77 7.22 4.52 0.33
CA LYS A 77 6.28 4.54 -0.79
C LYS A 77 6.76 5.40 -1.97
N ARG A 78 7.58 6.43 -1.73
CA ARG A 78 8.17 7.25 -2.80
C ARG A 78 9.27 6.54 -3.58
N LYS A 79 9.88 5.47 -3.06
CA LYS A 79 10.88 4.67 -3.80
C LYS A 79 10.32 4.05 -5.09
N HIS A 80 8.99 3.95 -5.20
CA HIS A 80 8.28 3.50 -6.40
C HIS A 80 7.69 4.64 -7.25
N GLN A 81 8.07 5.90 -7.01
CA GLN A 81 7.78 6.91 -8.02
C GLN A 81 8.58 6.55 -9.27
N PRO A 82 7.96 6.55 -10.47
CA PRO A 82 8.68 6.26 -11.69
C PRO A 82 9.88 7.19 -11.75
N LEU A 83 11.09 6.62 -11.77
CA LEU A 83 12.27 7.38 -12.12
C LEU A 83 11.97 8.07 -13.46
N HIS A 84 12.41 9.32 -13.59
CA HIS A 84 12.25 10.17 -14.76
C HIS A 84 12.09 9.41 -16.09
N SER A 85 11.24 9.95 -16.97
CA SER A 85 10.83 9.51 -18.32
C SER A 85 11.94 9.13 -19.33
N ASN A 86 13.19 8.99 -18.90
CA ASN A 86 14.35 8.60 -19.70
C ASN A 86 14.81 7.15 -19.45
N LEU A 87 14.09 6.37 -18.63
CA LEU A 87 14.24 4.91 -18.64
C LEU A 87 13.41 4.34 -19.79
N PRO A 88 13.97 3.46 -20.63
CA PRO A 88 13.17 2.77 -21.63
C PRO A 88 12.08 1.99 -20.91
N ASP A 89 10.82 2.35 -21.18
CA ASP A 89 9.66 1.63 -20.67
C ASP A 89 9.59 0.30 -21.44
N GLU A 90 9.88 -0.81 -20.76
CA GLU A 90 9.71 -2.15 -21.34
C GLU A 90 8.22 -2.53 -21.48
N SER A 91 7.29 -1.69 -21.00
CA SER A 91 5.87 -1.93 -21.23
C SER A 91 5.52 -1.67 -22.69
N ASP A 92 5.06 -2.72 -23.36
CA ASP A 92 4.52 -2.63 -24.69
C ASP A 92 3.19 -1.84 -24.65
N HIS A 93 3.28 -0.53 -24.87
CA HIS A 93 2.11 0.34 -24.92
C HIS A 93 1.12 -0.08 -26.01
N PHE A 94 1.60 -0.75 -27.07
CA PHE A 94 0.74 -1.24 -28.16
C PHE A 94 -0.05 -2.48 -27.78
N PHE A 95 0.46 -3.32 -26.88
CA PHE A 95 -0.24 -4.52 -26.41
C PHE A 95 -1.64 -4.21 -25.87
N SER A 96 -1.79 -3.10 -25.15
CA SER A 96 -3.10 -2.69 -24.61
C SER A 96 -4.11 -2.34 -25.70
N ILE A 97 -3.64 -1.72 -26.79
CA ILE A 97 -4.47 -1.34 -27.95
C ILE A 97 -4.84 -2.58 -28.75
N GLU A 98 -3.85 -3.44 -29.05
CA GLU A 98 -4.04 -4.69 -29.78
C GLU A 98 -4.99 -5.65 -29.03
N LEU A 99 -4.86 -5.74 -27.70
CA LEU A 99 -5.76 -6.52 -26.86
C LEU A 99 -7.20 -6.00 -26.94
N MET A 100 -7.42 -4.68 -26.91
CA MET A 100 -8.76 -4.11 -26.99
C MET A 100 -9.40 -4.35 -28.37
N ASP A 101 -8.63 -4.22 -29.45
CA ASP A 101 -9.09 -4.53 -30.81
C ASP A 101 -9.50 -6.00 -30.94
N GLU A 102 -8.81 -6.93 -30.28
CA GLU A 102 -9.17 -8.35 -30.27
C GLU A 102 -10.36 -8.68 -29.38
N ILE A 103 -10.53 -7.96 -28.26
CA ILE A 103 -11.71 -8.06 -27.38
C ILE A 103 -12.98 -7.64 -28.12
N ASP A 104 -12.93 -6.55 -28.89
CA ASP A 104 -14.09 -6.06 -29.65
C ASP A 104 -14.55 -7.04 -30.73
N LYS A 105 -13.63 -7.85 -31.25
CA LYS A 105 -13.93 -8.94 -32.21
C LYS A 105 -14.52 -10.19 -31.54
N CYS A 106 -14.71 -10.22 -30.22
CA CYS A 106 -15.28 -11.35 -29.50
C CYS A 106 -16.78 -11.17 -29.24
N SER A 107 -17.58 -12.22 -29.42
CA SER A 107 -19.04 -12.15 -29.28
C SER A 107 -19.56 -11.86 -27.86
N ASN A 108 -18.70 -11.90 -26.84
CA ASN A 108 -19.04 -11.54 -25.45
C ASN A 108 -18.03 -10.53 -24.89
N SER A 109 -17.64 -9.53 -25.68
CA SER A 109 -16.72 -8.45 -25.28
C SER A 109 -17.10 -7.85 -23.93
N ASP A 110 -18.38 -7.53 -23.73
CA ASP A 110 -18.91 -6.97 -22.47
C ASP A 110 -18.59 -7.83 -21.23
N LEU A 111 -18.63 -9.16 -21.36
CA LEU A 111 -18.34 -10.06 -20.25
C LEU A 111 -16.84 -10.14 -19.93
N ILE A 112 -15.99 -9.88 -20.93
CA ILE A 112 -14.54 -9.82 -20.78
C ILE A 112 -14.16 -8.49 -20.12
N LEU A 113 -14.74 -7.38 -20.59
CA LEU A 113 -14.55 -6.05 -20.01
C LEU A 113 -14.99 -6.01 -18.54
N ASP A 114 -16.17 -6.55 -18.22
CA ASP A 114 -16.63 -6.66 -16.83
C ASP A 114 -15.67 -7.49 -15.96
N ARG A 115 -15.01 -8.48 -16.56
CA ARG A 115 -14.02 -9.30 -15.87
C ARG A 115 -12.70 -8.55 -15.66
N MET A 116 -12.31 -7.69 -16.60
CA MET A 116 -11.15 -6.79 -16.48
C MET A 116 -11.38 -5.70 -15.43
N ASP A 117 -12.63 -5.25 -15.27
CA ASP A 117 -13.07 -4.34 -14.19
C ASP A 117 -13.15 -5.00 -12.81
N ASN A 118 -12.51 -6.17 -12.62
CA ASN A 118 -12.48 -6.94 -11.38
C ASN A 118 -13.84 -7.40 -10.84
N MET A 119 -14.90 -7.43 -11.66
CA MET A 119 -16.18 -7.97 -11.22
C MET A 119 -16.12 -9.49 -11.00
N THR A 120 -16.79 -9.95 -9.95
CA THR A 120 -16.99 -11.38 -9.70
C THR A 120 -18.03 -11.95 -10.68
N ILE A 121 -17.94 -13.23 -10.98
CA ILE A 121 -18.92 -13.92 -11.85
C ILE A 121 -20.36 -13.74 -11.32
N LYS A 122 -20.53 -13.60 -9.99
CA LYS A 122 -21.84 -13.32 -9.37
C LYS A 122 -22.35 -11.92 -9.70
N GLU A 123 -21.50 -10.90 -9.66
CA GLU A 123 -21.85 -9.51 -9.98
C GLU A 123 -22.15 -9.36 -11.47
N ILE A 124 -21.35 -9.98 -12.34
CA ILE A 124 -21.57 -10.02 -13.79
C ILE A 124 -22.91 -10.71 -14.10
N ALA A 125 -23.17 -11.85 -13.46
CA ALA A 125 -24.45 -12.56 -13.59
C ALA A 125 -25.65 -11.69 -13.19
N LYS A 126 -25.52 -10.92 -12.10
CA LYS A 126 -26.55 -9.97 -11.64
C LYS A 126 -26.73 -8.80 -12.63
N LYS A 127 -25.64 -8.27 -13.19
CA LYS A 127 -25.64 -7.18 -14.17
C LYS A 127 -26.32 -7.57 -15.48
N HIS A 128 -26.05 -8.78 -15.98
CA HIS A 128 -26.56 -9.30 -17.25
C HIS A 128 -27.83 -10.13 -17.15
N GLY A 129 -28.43 -10.23 -15.95
CA GLY A 129 -29.66 -11.00 -15.71
C GLY A 129 -29.54 -12.51 -16.03
N CYS A 130 -28.34 -13.08 -15.92
CA CYS A 130 -28.03 -14.44 -16.34
C CYS A 130 -27.62 -15.34 -15.15
N ASN A 131 -27.70 -16.66 -15.33
CA ASN A 131 -27.15 -17.60 -14.35
C ASN A 131 -25.60 -17.50 -14.30
N ARG A 132 -25.04 -17.55 -13.08
CA ARG A 132 -23.60 -17.62 -12.80
C ARG A 132 -22.86 -18.64 -13.66
N GLU A 133 -23.43 -19.83 -13.85
CA GLU A 133 -22.78 -20.88 -14.63
C GLU A 133 -22.74 -20.55 -16.13
N THR A 134 -23.75 -19.84 -16.64
CA THR A 134 -23.79 -19.36 -18.03
C THR A 134 -22.71 -18.30 -18.27
N ILE A 135 -22.58 -17.33 -17.36
CA ILE A 135 -21.51 -16.31 -17.44
C ILE A 135 -20.13 -16.97 -17.39
N ARG A 136 -19.91 -17.90 -16.45
CA ARG A 136 -18.64 -18.62 -16.32
C ARG A 136 -18.25 -19.33 -17.62
N ARG A 137 -19.20 -20.02 -18.27
CA ARG A 137 -18.96 -20.71 -19.55
C ARG A 137 -18.66 -19.74 -20.68
N LYS A 138 -19.40 -18.63 -20.77
CA LYS A 138 -19.18 -17.60 -21.80
C LYS A 138 -17.82 -16.93 -21.65
N VAL A 139 -17.47 -16.48 -20.44
CA VAL A 139 -16.15 -15.89 -20.14
C VAL A 139 -15.04 -16.87 -20.47
N LYS A 140 -15.15 -18.13 -20.04
CA LYS A 140 -14.14 -19.16 -20.35
C LYS A 140 -13.95 -19.34 -21.87
N LYS A 141 -15.04 -19.43 -22.64
CA LYS A 141 -14.98 -19.59 -24.09
C LYS A 141 -14.34 -18.37 -24.77
N SER A 142 -14.70 -17.17 -24.31
CA SER A 142 -14.16 -15.91 -24.84
C SER A 142 -12.68 -15.72 -24.54
N VAL A 143 -12.21 -16.05 -23.33
CA VAL A 143 -10.78 -16.01 -22.99
C VAL A 143 -9.98 -17.04 -23.81
N GLN A 144 -10.51 -18.24 -24.02
CA GLN A 144 -9.87 -19.23 -24.90
C GLN A 144 -9.77 -18.78 -26.35
N GLN A 145 -10.75 -18.01 -26.82
CA GLN A 145 -10.74 -17.45 -28.17
C GLN A 145 -9.71 -16.33 -28.30
N LEU A 146 -9.60 -15.44 -27.30
CA LEU A 146 -8.55 -14.41 -27.23
C LEU A 146 -7.16 -15.03 -27.22
N ALA A 147 -6.92 -16.02 -26.35
CA ALA A 147 -5.62 -16.67 -26.24
C ALA A 147 -5.14 -17.27 -27.57
N LYS A 148 -6.05 -17.80 -28.40
CA LYS A 148 -5.72 -18.35 -29.73
C LYS A 148 -5.44 -17.30 -30.81
N ARG A 149 -5.87 -16.06 -30.59
CA ARG A 149 -5.69 -14.96 -31.55
C ARG A 149 -4.44 -14.14 -31.25
N MET A 150 -3.97 -14.22 -30.00
CA MET A 150 -2.78 -13.53 -29.51
C MET A 150 -1.54 -14.45 -29.41
N GLU A 151 -1.69 -15.74 -29.77
CA GLU A 151 -0.58 -16.65 -30.10
C GLU A 151 -0.11 -16.41 -31.55
#